data_AF-K9Y145-F1
#
_entry.id   AF-K9Y145-F1
#
_cell.length_a   1.000
_cell.length_b   1.000
_cell.length_c   1.000
_cell.angle_alpha   90.00
_cell.angle_beta   90.00
_cell.angle_gamma   90.00
#
_symmetry.space_group_name_H-M   'P 1'
#
loop_
_entity.id
_entity.type
_entity.pdbx_description
1 polymer ?
#
loop_
_entity_poly.entity_id
_entity_poly.type
_entity_poly.pdbx_seq_one_letter_code
_entity_poly.pdbx_strand_id
1 'polypeptide(L)' 'MTPLEYLRCSPETINPAIVTARHIQHLELSGQVTPEMMEQLAKEAKSAIAQCKQAIADYNYSLQRLKSANSQSNCVPWGF' A
#
# COMPACT_ATOMS: atom_id res chain seq x y z
N MET A 1 -7.53 18.91 3.55
CA MET A 1 -6.61 18.00 2.84
C MET A 1 -7.46 16.91 2.22
N THR A 2 -7.58 16.90 0.90
CA THR A 2 -8.38 15.91 0.17
C THR A 2 -7.57 14.62 -0.05
N PRO A 3 -8.22 13.47 -0.29
CA PRO A 3 -7.52 12.23 -0.62
C PRO A 3 -6.55 12.37 -1.80
N LEU A 4 -6.90 13.18 -2.80
CA LEU A 4 -6.05 13.48 -3.95
C LEU A 4 -4.77 14.26 -3.58
N GLU A 5 -4.88 15.25 -2.68
CA GLU A 5 -3.72 16.02 -2.21
C GLU A 5 -2.74 15.16 -1.40
N TYR A 6 -3.26 14.20 -0.63
CA TYR A 6 -2.43 13.27 0.14
C TYR A 6 -1.65 12.30 -0.77
N LEU A 7 -2.28 11.82 -1.85
CA LEU A 7 -1.63 10.95 -2.84
C LEU A 7 -0.56 11.68 -3.66
N ARG A 8 -0.75 12.99 -3.91
CA ARG A 8 0.24 13.85 -4.58
C ARG A 8 1.50 14.05 -3.74
N CYS A 9 1.36 14.21 -2.43
CA CYS A 9 2.48 14.48 -1.52
C CYS A 9 3.13 13.21 -0.94
N SER A 10 2.57 12.03 -1.21
CA SER A 10 3.14 10.77 -0.73
C SER A 10 4.42 10.40 -1.50
N PRO A 11 5.50 10.04 -0.79
CA PRO A 11 6.74 9.57 -1.42
C PRO A 11 6.46 8.35 -2.29
N GLU A 12 7.05 8.33 -3.50
CA GLU A 12 6.89 7.25 -4.49
C GLU A 12 7.29 5.87 -3.94
N THR A 13 8.16 5.87 -2.94
CA THR A 13 8.77 4.69 -2.35
C THR A 13 7.83 3.83 -1.47
N ILE A 14 6.60 4.27 -1.19
CA ILE A 14 5.76 3.61 -0.16
C ILE A 14 4.50 2.95 -0.74
N ASN A 15 4.03 3.36 -1.93
CA ASN A 15 2.76 2.85 -2.45
C ASN A 15 2.81 2.56 -3.95
N PRO A 16 2.91 1.28 -4.35
CA PRO A 16 2.96 0.90 -5.77
C PRO A 16 1.71 1.36 -6.53
N ALA A 17 0.53 1.48 -5.90
CA ALA A 17 -0.67 1.97 -6.57
C ALA A 17 -0.57 3.47 -6.93
N ILE A 18 0.14 4.27 -6.13
CA ILE A 18 0.37 5.69 -6.42
C ILE A 18 1.35 5.85 -7.59
N VAL A 19 2.41 5.03 -7.62
CA VAL A 19 3.39 5.01 -8.71
C VAL A 19 2.71 4.63 -10.02
N THR A 20 1.90 3.57 -10.03
CA THR A 20 1.15 3.15 -11.22
C THR A 20 0.15 4.22 -11.67
N ALA A 21 -0.58 4.85 -10.75
CA ALA A 21 -1.53 5.92 -11.09
C ALA A 21 -0.84 7.13 -11.74
N ARG A 22 0.32 7.56 -11.22
CA ARG A 22 1.12 8.63 -11.83
C ARG A 22 1.68 8.24 -13.21
N HIS A 23 2.12 6.99 -13.35
CA HIS A 23 2.61 6.48 -14.63
C HIS A 23 1.53 6.53 -15.70
N ILE A 24 0.31 6.09 -15.38
CA ILE A 24 -0.86 6.19 -16.27
C ILE A 24 -1.12 7.64 -16.66
N GLN A 25 -1.18 8.53 -15.67
CA GLN A 25 -1.48 9.94 -15.91
C GLN A 25 -0.41 10.62 -16.79
N HIS A 26 0.85 10.24 -16.63
CA HIS A 26 1.94 10.73 -17.49
C HIS A 26 1.79 10.26 -18.94
N LEU A 27 1.45 8.98 -19.14
CA LEU A 27 1.25 8.43 -20.47
C LEU A 27 0.04 9.06 -21.17
N GLU A 28 -1.07 9.28 -20.44
CA GLU A 28 -2.25 9.98 -20.98
C GLU A 28 -1.90 11.40 -21.45
N LEU A 29 -1.12 12.14 -20.65
CA LEU A 29 -0.70 13.51 -20.98
C LEU A 29 0.30 13.58 -22.13
N SER A 30 1.14 12.56 -22.33
CA SER A 30 2.09 12.50 -23.44
C SER A 30 1.45 12.07 -24.77
N GLY A 31 0.16 11.67 -24.76
CA GLY A 31 -0.56 11.21 -25.93
C GLY A 31 -0.06 9.86 -26.47
N GLN A 32 0.73 9.12 -25.68
CA GLN A 32 1.36 7.84 -26.06
C GLN A 32 0.62 6.62 -25.48
N VAL A 33 -0.71 6.70 -25.35
CA VAL A 33 -1.52 5.58 -24.84
C VAL A 33 -2.30 4.96 -25.99
N THR A 34 -1.92 3.74 -26.37
CA THR A 34 -2.80 2.89 -27.18
C THR A 34 -3.85 2.21 -26.28
N PRO A 35 -5.00 1.80 -26.84
CA PRO A 35 -6.00 1.05 -26.08
C PRO A 35 -5.44 -0.21 -25.43
N GLU A 36 -4.50 -0.92 -26.08
CA GLU A 36 -3.86 -2.11 -25.49
C GLU A 36 -2.99 -1.74 -24.28
N MET A 37 -2.22 -0.65 -24.37
CA MET A 37 -1.43 -0.15 -23.23
C MET A 37 -2.33 0.26 -22.07
N MET A 38 -3.47 0.90 -22.35
CA MET A 38 -4.42 1.31 -21.31
C MET A 38 -5.02 0.11 -20.56
N GLU A 39 -5.32 -0.99 -21.26
CA GLU A 39 -5.82 -2.21 -20.64
C GLU A 39 -4.76 -2.86 -19.74
N GLN A 40 -3.50 -2.89 -20.18
CA GLN A 40 -2.39 -3.43 -19.40
C GLN A 40 -2.14 -2.59 -18.14
N LEU A 41 -2.12 -1.27 -18.28
CA LEU A 41 -1.99 -0.35 -17.16
C LEU A 41 -3.13 -0.48 -16.14
N ALA A 42 -4.37 -0.70 -16.60
CA ALA A 42 -5.51 -0.95 -15.72
C ALA A 42 -5.35 -2.26 -14.93
N LYS A 43 -4.74 -3.30 -15.53
CA LYS A 43 -4.40 -4.55 -14.83
C LYS A 43 -3.32 -4.33 -13.77
N GLU A 44 -2.27 -3.57 -14.10
CA GLU A 44 -1.21 -3.21 -13.16
C GLU A 44 -1.74 -2.41 -11.98
N ALA A 45 -2.60 -1.42 -12.22
CA ALA A 45 -3.21 -0.61 -11.16
C ALA A 45 -4.08 -1.48 -10.22
N LYS A 46 -4.88 -2.40 -10.76
CA LYS A 46 -5.67 -3.35 -9.97
C LYS A 46 -4.79 -4.27 -9.12
N SER A 47 -3.68 -4.76 -9.69
CA SER A 47 -2.72 -5.60 -8.96
C SER A 47 -2.06 -4.83 -7.82
N ALA A 48 -1.62 -3.59 -8.06
CA ALA A 48 -1.01 -2.73 -7.04
C ALA A 48 -1.97 -2.43 -5.89
N ILE A 49 -3.26 -2.17 -6.18
CA ILE A 49 -4.30 -1.99 -5.16
C ILE A 49 -4.48 -3.28 -4.33
N ALA A 50 -4.50 -4.45 -4.97
CA ALA A 50 -4.62 -5.73 -4.27
C ALA A 50 -3.43 -5.98 -3.34
N GLN A 51 -2.21 -5.71 -3.79
CA GLN A 51 -1.00 -5.81 -2.97
C GLN A 51 -1.06 -4.88 -1.76
N CYS A 52 -1.50 -3.62 -1.93
CA CYS A 52 -1.69 -2.71 -0.80
C CYS A 52 -2.72 -3.21 0.21
N LYS A 53 -3.84 -3.78 -0.25
CA LYS A 53 -4.85 -4.36 0.65
C LYS A 53 -4.28 -5.52 1.46
N GLN A 54 -3.51 -6.41 0.82
CA GLN A 54 -2.87 -7.53 1.51
C GLN A 54 -1.85 -7.03 2.55
N ALA A 55 -0.99 -6.08 2.19
CA ALA A 55 -0.01 -5.51 3.11
C ALA A 55 -0.66 -4.88 4.35
N ILE A 56 -1.81 -4.20 4.20
CA ILE A 56 -2.58 -3.66 5.32
C ILE A 56 -3.13 -4.80 6.20
N ALA A 57 -3.64 -5.88 5.60
CA ALA A 57 -4.13 -7.04 6.34
C ALA A 57 -3.00 -7.71 7.15
N ASP A 58 -1.84 -7.92 6.53
CA ASP A 58 -0.66 -8.53 7.16
C ASP A 58 -0.12 -7.67 8.31
N TYR A 59 -0.11 -6.34 8.13
CA TYR A 59 0.23 -5.39 9.19
C TYR A 59 -0.73 -5.49 10.38
N ASN A 60 -2.05 -5.49 10.12
CA ASN A 60 -3.06 -5.60 11.17
C ASN A 60 -2.96 -6.93 11.92
N TYR A 61 -2.72 -8.03 11.20
CA TYR A 61 -2.50 -9.34 11.80
C TYR A 61 -1.25 -9.36 12.69
N SER A 62 -0.14 -8.79 12.20
CA SER A 62 1.11 -8.69 12.97
C SER A 62 0.94 -7.82 14.22
N LEU A 63 0.20 -6.71 14.11
CA LEU A 63 -0.13 -5.84 15.23
C LEU A 63 -0.99 -6.56 16.28
N GLN A 64 -2.00 -7.33 15.86
CA GLN A 64 -2.79 -8.16 16.79
C GLN A 64 -1.91 -9.20 17.48
N ARG A 65 -1.02 -9.86 16.74
CA ARG A 65 -0.10 -10.86 17.31
C ARG A 65 0.82 -10.26 18.37
N LEU A 66 1.37 -9.07 18.11
CA LEU A 66 2.18 -8.31 19.08
C LEU A 66 1.38 -7.92 20.33
N LYS A 67 0.15 -7.44 20.17
CA LYS A 67 -0.73 -7.13 21.30
C LYS A 67 -1.01 -8.36 22.16
N SER A 68 -1.30 -9.50 21.54
CA SER A 68 -1.53 -10.76 22.26
C SER A 68 -0.27 -11.29 22.96
N ALA A 69 0.91 -11.09 22.37
CA ALA A 69 2.19 -11.48 22.98
C ALA A 69 2.52 -10.63 24.23
N ASN A 70 2.26 -9.31 24.18
CA ASN A 70 2.44 -8.42 25.35
C ASN A 70 1.43 -8.70 26.48
N SER A 71 0.27 -9.29 26.18
CA SER A 71 -0.68 -9.72 27.22
C SER A 71 -0.20 -10.95 28.02
N GLN A 72 0.82 -11.67 27.56
CA GLN A 72 1.39 -12.83 28.29
C GLN A 72 2.58 -12.47 29.20
N SER A 73 3.05 -11.21 29.21
CA SER A 73 4.16 -10.80 30.08
C SER A 73 3.65 -10.29 31.43
N ASN A 74 3.30 -11.20 32.34
CA ASN A 74 3.18 -10.90 33.77
C ASN A 74 3.59 -12.11 34.63
N CYS A 75 4.72 -12.73 34.29
CA CYS A 75 5.48 -13.56 35.23
C CYS A 75 6.97 -13.23 35.05
N VAL A 76 7.36 -12.04 35.47
CA VAL A 76 8.75 -11.85 35.94
C VAL A 76 8.83 -12.65 37.24
N PRO A 77 9.63 -13.71 37.36
CA PRO A 77 9.79 -14.39 38.63
C PRO A 77 10.47 -13.42 39.58
N TRP A 78 9.72 -12.94 40.58
CA TRP A 78 10.30 -12.21 41.70
C TRP A 78 11.11 -13.22 42.53
N GLY A 79 12.43 -13.15 42.45
CA GLY A 79 13.32 -13.91 43.33
C GLY A 79 14.74 -14.03 42.81
N PHE A 80 15.64 -13.19 43.34
CA PHE A 80 17.03 -13.55 43.59
C PHE A 80 17.14 -14.08 45.02
#